data_AF-A0A7C4XKR0-F1
#
_entry.id   AF-A0A7C4XKR0-F1
#
_cell.length_a   1.000
_cell.length_b   1.000
_cell.length_c   1.000
_cell.angle_alpha   90.00
_cell.angle_beta   90.00
_cell.angle_gamma   90.00
#
_symmetry.space_group_name_H-M   'P 1'
#
loop_
_entity.id
_entity.type
_entity.pdbx_description
1 polymer ?
#
loop_
_entity_poly.entity_id
_entity_poly.type
_entity_poly.pdbx_seq_one_letter_code
_entity_poly.pdbx_strand_id
1 'polypeptide(L)'
;MRRITEGSQELWKLRPAKAFPEYLTWLRDPAGAKLITFGNLKGGVGKTTLAANFAAYLSHTRNKPVLLVDLDYQGSLSNMLMLANEREEVESRVDLLFDTASDLATVDRAAEHLAPKLSRAWLVPANYTFCPTGKPATAPVATTGRRWD
;
A
#
# COMPACT_ATOMS: atom_id res chain seq x y z
N MET A 1 8.49 30.12 -26.74
CA MET A 1 8.04 28.73 -26.56
C MET A 1 8.77 28.18 -25.32
N ARG A 2 8.07 28.00 -24.19
CA ARG A 2 8.69 27.45 -22.97
C ARG A 2 9.11 25.99 -23.22
N ARG A 3 10.29 25.59 -22.76
CA ARG A 3 10.76 24.20 -22.89
C ARG A 3 10.01 23.32 -21.89
N ILE A 4 9.68 22.08 -22.25
CA ILE A 4 8.96 21.12 -21.39
C ILE A 4 9.72 20.87 -20.07
N THR A 5 11.04 21.08 -20.07
CA THR A 5 11.93 20.86 -18.92
C THR A 5 12.19 22.11 -18.08
N GLU A 6 11.61 23.26 -18.45
CA GLU A 6 11.83 24.51 -17.74
C GLU A 6 11.18 24.43 -16.34
N GLY A 7 12.00 24.49 -15.28
CA GLY A 7 11.56 24.31 -13.89
C GLY A 7 11.61 22.87 -13.36
N SER A 8 12.08 21.90 -14.14
CA SER A 8 12.16 20.49 -13.72
C SER A 8 13.06 20.23 -12.49
N GLN A 9 14.04 21.11 -12.25
CA GLN A 9 14.94 21.06 -11.10
C GLN A 9 14.23 21.29 -9.76
N GLU A 10 13.08 21.98 -9.80
CA GLU A 10 12.26 22.29 -8.63
C GLU A 10 11.08 21.32 -8.48
N LEU A 11 10.82 20.46 -9.49
CA LEU A 11 9.74 19.47 -9.46
C LEU A 11 9.85 18.53 -8.25
N TRP A 12 11.08 18.18 -7.88
CA TRP A 12 11.36 17.30 -6.73
C TRP A 12 11.42 18.05 -5.39
N LYS A 13 11.34 19.39 -5.42
CA LYS A 13 11.39 20.26 -4.23
C LYS A 13 10.04 20.89 -3.90
N LEU A 14 8.97 20.49 -4.60
CA LEU A 14 7.61 21.05 -4.44
C LEU A 14 7.06 20.95 -3.01
N ARG A 15 7.52 19.97 -2.23
CA ARG A 15 7.17 19.84 -0.81
C ARG A 15 8.45 19.56 -0.02
N PRO A 16 8.89 20.47 0.87
CA PRO A 16 9.97 20.14 1.79
C PRO A 16 9.52 18.96 2.66
N ALA A 17 10.41 17.99 2.87
CA ALA A 17 10.17 16.88 3.78
C ALA A 17 10.18 17.38 5.23
N LYS A 18 9.08 18.05 5.63
CA LYS A 18 8.86 18.52 6.99
C LYS A 18 7.99 17.51 7.71
N ALA A 19 8.52 16.94 8.78
CA ALA A 19 7.74 16.11 9.68
C ALA A 19 6.58 16.93 10.28
N PHE A 20 5.42 16.31 10.47
CA PHE A 20 4.33 16.91 11.23
C PHE A 20 4.72 17.01 12.71
N PRO A 21 4.14 17.94 13.49
CA PRO A 21 4.64 18.31 14.82
C PRO A 21 4.85 17.15 15.80
N GLU A 22 4.00 16.13 15.73
CA GLU A 22 3.98 14.99 16.65
C GLU A 22 4.89 13.83 16.22
N TYR A 23 5.40 13.85 14.98
CA TYR A 23 6.13 12.74 14.38
C TYR A 23 7.31 12.25 15.22
N LEU A 24 8.16 13.18 15.71
CA LEU A 24 9.34 12.82 16.49
C LEU A 24 8.98 12.21 17.85
N THR A 25 7.86 12.65 18.44
CA THR A 25 7.36 12.12 19.71
C THR A 25 6.90 10.68 19.52
N TRP A 26 6.12 10.40 18.47
CA TRP A 26 5.65 9.05 18.15
C TRP A 26 6.81 8.11 17.79
N LEU A 27 7.77 8.59 17.00
CA LEU A 27 8.93 7.79 16.60
C LEU A 27 9.79 7.37 17.80
N ARG A 28 9.89 8.24 18.81
CA ARG A 28 10.71 8.02 20.01
C ARG A 28 9.96 7.35 21.16
N ASP A 29 8.64 7.20 21.05
CA ASP A 29 7.84 6.54 22.08
C ASP A 29 8.29 5.07 22.24
N PRO A 30 8.83 4.67 23.41
CA PRO A 30 9.23 3.29 23.66
C PRO A 30 8.04 2.33 23.73
N ALA A 31 6.84 2.82 24.08
CA ALA A 31 5.60 2.06 24.11
C ALA A 31 4.86 2.06 22.76
N GLY A 32 5.20 3.01 21.89
CA GLY A 32 4.61 3.16 20.56
C GLY A 32 5.05 2.07 19.56
N ALA A 33 4.23 1.88 18.52
CA ALA A 33 4.55 1.00 17.41
C ALA A 33 5.83 1.46 16.69
N LYS A 34 6.73 0.51 16.39
CA LYS A 34 7.96 0.81 15.65
C LYS A 34 7.66 0.82 14.15
N LEU A 35 7.83 1.99 13.53
CA LEU A 35 7.66 2.15 12.08
C LEU A 35 8.95 1.83 11.35
N ILE A 36 8.89 0.87 10.42
CA ILE A 36 10.03 0.43 9.61
C ILE A 36 9.63 0.51 8.14
N THR A 37 10.36 1.27 7.35
CA THR A 37 10.07 1.49 5.94
C THR A 37 11.14 0.83 5.07
N PHE A 38 10.71 -0.05 4.18
CA PHE A 38 11.56 -0.67 3.16
C PHE A 38 11.43 0.10 1.84
N GLY A 39 12.18 1.19 1.69
CA GLY A 39 12.14 2.09 0.53
C GLY A 39 13.42 2.11 -0.29
N ASN A 40 13.30 2.03 -1.62
CA ASN A 40 14.39 2.23 -2.59
C ASN A 40 13.80 2.41 -4.00
N LEU A 41 14.29 3.40 -4.74
CA LEU A 41 13.88 3.73 -6.12
C LEU A 41 14.32 2.67 -7.15
N LYS A 42 15.32 1.85 -6.83
CA LYS A 42 15.79 0.79 -7.72
C LYS A 42 14.94 -0.49 -7.58
N GLY A 43 14.48 -1.02 -8.71
CA GLY A 43 13.85 -2.33 -8.81
C GLY A 43 14.84 -3.48 -8.54
N GLY A 44 14.34 -4.63 -8.06
CA GLY A 44 15.16 -5.85 -7.90
C GLY A 44 16.17 -5.85 -6.75
N VAL A 45 16.15 -4.86 -5.85
CA VAL A 45 17.08 -4.78 -4.69
C VAL A 45 16.61 -5.57 -3.46
N GLY A 46 15.55 -6.37 -3.58
CA GLY A 46 15.07 -7.24 -2.50
C GLY A 46 14.17 -6.59 -1.44
N LYS A 47 13.64 -5.37 -1.66
CA LYS A 47 12.76 -4.68 -0.68
C LYS A 47 11.60 -5.55 -0.20
N THR A 48 10.83 -6.09 -1.13
CA THR A 48 9.66 -6.93 -0.88
C THR A 48 10.03 -8.19 -0.12
N THR A 49 11.06 -8.89 -0.59
CA THR A 49 11.58 -10.11 0.04
C THR A 49 12.05 -9.84 1.46
N LEU A 50 12.76 -8.73 1.68
CA LEU A 50 13.25 -8.36 3.00
C LEU A 50 12.09 -7.98 3.93
N ALA A 51 11.11 -7.21 3.45
CA ALA A 51 9.93 -6.83 4.23
C ALA A 51 9.12 -8.07 4.67
N ALA A 52 8.83 -9.00 3.76
CA ALA A 52 8.10 -10.22 4.04
C ALA A 52 8.83 -11.10 5.07
N ASN A 53 10.12 -11.37 4.85
CA ASN A 53 10.90 -12.23 5.77
C ASN A 53 11.12 -11.57 7.13
N PHE A 54 11.32 -10.25 7.17
CA PHE A 54 11.49 -9.53 8.42
C PHE A 54 10.19 -9.55 9.24
N ALA A 55 9.04 -9.37 8.61
CA ALA A 55 7.74 -9.51 9.27
C ALA A 55 7.48 -10.95 9.76
N ALA A 56 7.83 -11.96 8.95
CA ALA A 56 7.75 -13.35 9.36
C ALA A 56 8.64 -13.64 10.59
N TYR A 57 9.88 -13.16 10.59
CA TYR A 57 10.79 -13.29 11.73
C TYR A 57 10.25 -12.60 12.99
N LEU A 58 9.74 -11.38 12.87
CA LEU A 58 9.19 -10.64 14.00
C LEU A 58 7.94 -11.32 14.57
N SER A 59 7.02 -11.76 13.71
CA SER A 59 5.77 -12.38 14.13
C SER A 59 5.97 -13.80 14.66
N HIS A 60 6.70 -14.65 13.93
CA HIS A 60 6.88 -16.05 14.26
C HIS A 60 8.00 -16.28 15.29
N THR A 61 9.20 -15.75 15.05
CA THR A 61 10.36 -16.01 15.91
C THR A 61 10.40 -15.10 17.14
N ARG A 62 10.04 -13.81 16.98
CA ARG A 62 10.08 -12.84 18.10
C ARG A 62 8.73 -12.66 18.80
N ASN A 63 7.69 -13.35 18.34
CA ASN A 63 6.34 -13.30 18.90
C ASN A 63 5.76 -11.86 18.99
N LYS A 64 6.14 -10.96 18.07
CA LYS A 64 5.68 -9.58 18.04
C LYS A 64 4.45 -9.41 17.14
N PRO A 65 3.47 -8.58 17.50
CA PRO A 65 2.42 -8.20 16.55
C PRO A 65 3.03 -7.36 15.42
N VAL A 66 2.68 -7.67 14.18
CA VAL A 66 3.21 -6.98 12.99
C VAL A 66 2.07 -6.60 12.05
N LEU A 67 2.02 -5.33 11.64
CA LEU A 67 1.18 -4.86 10.56
C LEU A 67 2.08 -4.53 9.37
N LEU A 68 1.88 -5.23 8.25
CA LEU A 68 2.45 -4.88 6.96
C LEU A 68 1.47 -3.96 6.23
N VAL A 69 1.99 -2.90 5.61
CA VAL A 69 1.22 -2.02 4.73
C VAL A 69 1.95 -1.98 3.40
N ASP A 70 1.33 -2.55 2.36
CA ASP A 70 1.89 -2.52 1.01
C ASP A 70 1.51 -1.19 0.35
N LEU A 71 2.49 -0.32 0.12
CA LEU A 71 2.30 0.98 -0.54
C LEU A 71 2.79 0.96 -2.00
N ASP A 72 3.11 -0.21 -2.53
CA ASP A 72 3.46 -0.39 -3.93
C ASP A 72 2.22 -0.91 -4.67
N TYR A 73 1.66 -0.10 -5.59
CA TYR A 73 0.51 -0.52 -6.38
C TYR A 73 0.77 -1.79 -7.19
N GLN A 74 2.04 -2.17 -7.46
CA GLN A 74 2.33 -3.48 -8.07
C GLN A 74 1.94 -4.67 -7.18
N GLY A 75 1.70 -4.45 -5.89
CA GLY A 75 1.18 -5.46 -4.96
C GLY A 75 2.11 -6.65 -4.73
N SER A 76 3.42 -6.50 -4.99
CA SER A 76 4.36 -7.62 -4.94
C SER A 76 4.47 -8.24 -3.54
N LEU A 77 4.39 -7.42 -2.48
CA LEU A 77 4.39 -7.91 -1.10
C LEU A 77 3.07 -8.62 -0.81
N SER A 78 1.97 -8.00 -1.21
CA SER A 78 0.62 -8.51 -0.99
C SER A 78 0.44 -9.88 -1.66
N ASN A 79 0.76 -9.99 -2.94
CA ASN A 79 0.69 -11.25 -3.69
C ASN A 79 1.56 -12.34 -3.05
N MET A 80 2.81 -12.03 -2.69
CA MET A 80 3.72 -13.00 -2.05
C MET A 80 3.14 -13.56 -0.75
N LEU A 81 2.61 -12.71 0.12
CA LEU A 81 2.08 -13.12 1.42
C LEU A 81 0.73 -13.83 1.32
N MET A 82 -0.14 -13.40 0.41
CA MET A 82 -1.44 -14.04 0.18
C MET A 82 -1.29 -15.43 -0.44
N LEU A 83 -0.42 -15.59 -1.45
CA LEU A 83 -0.07 -16.89 -2.02
C LEU A 83 0.52 -17.83 -0.95
N ALA A 84 1.41 -17.32 -0.10
CA ALA A 84 1.96 -18.09 1.02
C ALA A 84 0.90 -18.50 2.06
N ASN A 85 -0.21 -17.77 2.13
CA ASN A 85 -1.37 -18.06 2.97
C ASN A 85 -2.52 -18.74 2.19
N GLU A 86 -2.23 -19.35 1.03
CA GLU A 86 -3.17 -20.13 0.23
C GLU A 86 -4.39 -19.30 -0.25
N ARG A 87 -4.18 -18.01 -0.54
CA ARG A 87 -5.17 -17.09 -1.11
C ARG A 87 -4.74 -16.64 -2.51
N GLU A 88 -5.59 -16.85 -3.51
CA GLU A 88 -5.25 -16.60 -4.92
C GLU A 88 -5.59 -15.18 -5.40
N GLU A 89 -6.62 -14.55 -4.82
CA GLU A 89 -7.02 -13.18 -5.18
C GLU A 89 -6.75 -12.20 -4.03
N VAL A 90 -6.19 -11.04 -4.38
CA VAL A 90 -5.89 -9.97 -3.45
C VAL A 90 -6.67 -8.73 -3.85
N GLU A 91 -7.69 -8.37 -3.08
CA GLU A 91 -8.35 -7.09 -3.22
C GLU A 91 -7.43 -5.98 -2.71
N SER A 92 -7.29 -4.87 -3.44
CA SER A 92 -6.58 -3.70 -2.93
C SER A 92 -7.41 -3.03 -1.83
N ARG A 93 -6.83 -2.85 -0.65
CA ARG A 93 -7.45 -2.11 0.47
C ARG A 93 -6.61 -0.93 0.96
N VAL A 94 -5.40 -0.77 0.42
CA VAL A 94 -4.52 0.36 0.74
C VAL A 94 -5.15 1.70 0.39
N ASP A 95 -6.00 1.74 -0.65
CA ASP A 95 -6.71 2.95 -1.08
C ASP A 95 -7.60 3.53 0.03
N LEU A 96 -8.14 2.66 0.90
CA LEU A 96 -8.95 3.08 2.06
C LEU A 96 -8.16 3.96 3.02
N LEU A 97 -6.82 3.84 3.09
CA LEU A 97 -5.98 4.63 3.99
C LEU A 97 -5.75 6.07 3.50
N PHE A 98 -6.05 6.33 2.23
CA PHE A 98 -5.83 7.64 1.60
C PHE A 98 -7.11 8.48 1.51
N ASP A 99 -8.27 7.94 1.94
CA ASP A 99 -9.50 8.71 2.02
C ASP A 99 -9.36 9.80 3.10
N THR A 100 -9.90 10.99 2.82
CA THR A 100 -10.03 12.09 3.78
C THR A 100 -10.80 11.73 5.06
N ALA A 101 -11.70 10.75 5.00
CA ALA A 101 -12.46 10.27 6.14
C ALA A 101 -11.74 9.15 6.93
N SER A 102 -10.50 8.81 6.57
CA SER A 102 -9.75 7.71 7.21
C SER A 102 -9.44 7.97 8.67
N ASP A 103 -9.68 6.96 9.50
CA ASP A 103 -9.32 6.95 10.92
C ASP A 103 -8.59 5.65 11.30
N LEU A 104 -8.30 5.46 12.59
CA LEU A 104 -7.67 4.24 13.06
C LEU A 104 -8.56 2.99 12.85
N ALA A 105 -9.88 3.13 12.84
CA ALA A 105 -10.77 2.03 12.57
C ALA A 105 -10.72 1.61 11.08
N THR A 106 -10.37 2.52 10.17
CA THR A 106 -10.08 2.18 8.78
C THR A 106 -8.93 1.19 8.65
N VAL A 107 -7.88 1.32 9.47
CA VAL A 107 -6.75 0.39 9.46
C VAL A 107 -7.20 -1.02 9.84
N ASP A 108 -8.05 -1.15 10.85
CA ASP A 108 -8.59 -2.44 11.29
C ASP A 108 -9.45 -3.10 10.20
N ARG A 109 -10.30 -2.32 9.53
CA ARG A 109 -11.12 -2.81 8.40
C ARG A 109 -10.29 -3.18 7.17
N ALA A 110 -9.21 -2.45 6.90
CA ALA A 110 -8.36 -2.67 5.74
C ALA A 110 -7.38 -3.84 5.93
N ALA A 111 -7.04 -4.17 7.18
CA ALA A 111 -6.07 -5.19 7.52
C ALA A 111 -6.65 -6.61 7.42
N GLU A 112 -5.92 -7.48 6.73
CA GLU A 112 -6.21 -8.91 6.63
C GLU A 112 -5.28 -9.72 7.52
N HIS A 113 -5.84 -10.62 8.32
CA HIS A 113 -5.07 -11.51 9.17
C HIS A 113 -4.40 -12.63 8.34
N LEU A 114 -3.09 -12.81 8.54
CA LEU A 114 -2.26 -13.81 7.86
C LEU A 114 -2.21 -15.16 8.61
N ALA A 115 -3.18 -15.41 9.48
CA ALA A 115 -3.35 -16.72 10.11
C ALA A 115 -3.82 -17.78 9.08
N PRO A 116 -3.50 -19.07 9.31
CA PRO A 116 -2.75 -19.59 10.48
C PRO A 116 -1.22 -19.47 10.33
N LYS A 117 -0.68 -19.22 9.13
CA LYS A 117 0.76 -19.29 8.85
C LYS A 117 1.55 -18.24 9.65
N LEU A 118 1.01 -17.02 9.77
CA LEU A 118 1.57 -15.93 10.58
C LEU A 118 0.48 -15.38 11.52
N SER A 119 0.24 -16.07 12.63
CA SER A 119 -0.85 -15.77 13.58
C SER A 119 -0.78 -14.40 14.26
N ARG A 120 0.36 -13.70 14.20
CA ARG A 120 0.57 -12.37 14.76
C ARG A 120 0.90 -11.32 13.71
N ALA A 121 0.55 -11.59 12.46
CA ALA A 121 0.78 -10.67 11.35
C ALA A 121 -0.51 -10.33 10.62
N TRP A 122 -0.64 -9.07 10.24
CA TRP A 122 -1.71 -8.54 9.41
C TRP A 122 -1.11 -7.82 8.21
N LEU A 123 -1.87 -7.77 7.12
CA LEU A 123 -1.49 -7.12 5.87
C LEU A 123 -2.60 -6.16 5.46
N VAL A 124 -2.27 -4.90 5.19
CA VAL A 124 -3.09 -4.03 4.35
C VAL A 124 -2.64 -4.24 2.90
N PRO A 125 -3.42 -4.96 2.08
CA PRO A 125 -3.00 -5.33 0.74
C PRO A 125 -3.10 -4.16 -0.24
N ALA A 126 -2.18 -4.15 -1.19
CA ALA A 126 -2.28 -3.39 -2.43
C ALA A 126 -2.34 -4.36 -3.60
N ASN A 127 -3.09 -4.01 -4.64
CA ASN A 127 -3.10 -4.76 -5.88
C ASN A 127 -3.19 -3.81 -7.07
N TYR A 128 -2.54 -4.20 -8.18
CA TYR A 128 -2.59 -3.47 -9.42
C TYR A 128 -3.82 -3.90 -10.21
N THR A 129 -4.86 -3.05 -10.26
CA THR A 129 -5.97 -3.30 -11.20
C THR A 129 -5.62 -2.72 -12.57
N PHE A 130 -5.21 -3.57 -13.51
CA PHE A 130 -4.97 -3.18 -14.89
C PHE A 130 -6.33 -3.00 -15.61
N CYS A 131 -6.96 -1.84 -15.44
CA CYS A 131 -8.36 -1.56 -15.81
C CYS A 131 -9.35 -2.39 -14.96
N PRO A 132 -10.33 -1.78 -14.28
CA PRO A 132 -11.36 -2.57 -13.62
C PRO A 132 -12.08 -3.39 -14.70
N THR A 133 -11.89 -4.71 -14.71
CA THR A 133 -12.73 -5.66 -15.45
C THR A 133 -14.12 -5.81 -14.83
N GLY A 134 -14.48 -4.91 -13.90
CA GLY A 134 -15.86 -4.69 -13.55
C GLY A 134 -16.62 -4.35 -14.83
N LYS A 135 -17.58 -5.19 -15.21
CA LYS A 135 -18.72 -4.72 -16.00
C LYS A 135 -19.09 -3.36 -15.41
N PRO A 136 -19.06 -2.26 -16.18
CA PRO A 136 -19.58 -1.00 -15.67
C PRO A 136 -20.99 -1.30 -15.18
N ALA A 137 -21.34 -0.83 -13.98
CA ALA A 137 -22.73 -0.80 -13.55
C ALA A 137 -23.52 -0.25 -14.75
N THR A 138 -24.47 -1.02 -15.27
CA THR A 138 -25.19 -0.68 -16.49
C THR A 138 -25.98 0.60 -16.23
N ALA A 139 -25.34 1.75 -16.47
CA ALA A 139 -26.05 2.98 -16.73
C ALA A 139 -26.84 2.73 -18.03
N PRO A 140 -28.14 3.04 -18.07
CA PRO A 140 -28.91 2.90 -19.30
C PRO A 140 -28.24 3.76 -20.37
N VAL A 141 -27.73 3.13 -21.42
CA VAL A 141 -27.20 3.81 -22.59
C VAL A 141 -28.37 4.52 -23.25
N ALA A 142 -28.43 5.84 -23.11
CA ALA A 142 -29.23 6.67 -23.99
C ALA A 142 -28.58 6.62 -25.37
N THR A 143 -29.20 5.89 -26.29
CA THR A 143 -28.83 5.84 -27.70
C THR A 143 -29.16 7.19 -28.36
N THR A 144 -28.22 8.12 -28.34
CA THR A 144 -28.19 9.20 -29.33
C THR A 144 -27.07 8.90 -30.32
N GLY A 145 -27.47 8.31 -31.44
CA GLY A 145 -26.56 7.99 -32.53
C GLY A 145 -25.91 9.24 -33.11
N ARG A 146 -24.59 9.15 -33.31
CA ARG A 146 -23.91 9.83 -34.41
C ARG A 146 -22.78 8.91 -34.87
N ARG A 147 -22.93 8.40 -36.10
CA ARG A 147 -21.86 7.76 -36.87
C ARG A 147 -20.86 8.86 -37.23
N TRP A 148 -19.57 8.56 -37.07
CA TRP A 148 -18.50 9.33 -37.65
C TRP A 148 -18.20 8.69 -39.00
N ASP A 149 -18.50 9.40 -40.08
CA ASP A 149 -17.89 9.22 -41.39
C ASP A 149 -16.56 10.00 -41.43
#